data_AF-A0A3D1GAY6-F1
#
_entry.id   AF-A0A3D1GAY6-F1
#
_cell.length_a   1.000
_cell.length_b   1.000
_cell.length_c   1.000
_cell.angle_alpha   90.00
_cell.angle_beta   90.00
_cell.angle_gamma   90.00
#
_symmetry.space_group_name_H-M   'P 1'
#
loop_
_entity.id
_entity.type
_entity.pdbx_description
1 polymer ?
#
loop_
_entity_poly.entity_id
_entity_poly.type
_entity_poly.pdbx_seq_one_letter_code
_entity_poly.pdbx_strand_id
1 'polypeptide(L)'
;QEVSLIIEAKIGWVLPTADQLNKYRHRLKKNKQTKLVALSQYTQEYASLHLSNDVGYLSWKNIMEVCKNAYTSTSALTEKFYLNEFITYLSKFISMERELMNVAYCVVLSSDKAPYSDISFIDVVEKHNVYFYPYEKNWPNKPPNYMAFRYNGVLKSIRKVTDYRIIDYLHEAIPGVIGKSEMRKHFLLELGPEMKPHHQVRNGGIYNSQRLWCTIDTLLTCNTIKEARDLTDKRIGKDWW
;
A
#
# COMPACT_ATOMS: atom_id res chain seq x y z
N GLN A 1 32.76 -5.46 -21.93
CA GLN A 1 33.10 -6.42 -20.85
C GLN A 1 31.82 -7.12 -20.43
N GLU A 2 31.83 -8.44 -20.36
CA GLU A 2 30.65 -9.23 -19.99
C GLU A 2 30.51 -9.29 -18.46
N VAL A 3 29.42 -8.73 -17.94
CA VAL A 3 29.09 -8.78 -16.51
C VAL A 3 28.14 -9.96 -16.29
N SER A 4 28.49 -10.85 -15.36
CA SER A 4 27.60 -11.95 -14.95
C SER A 4 26.80 -11.55 -13.71
N LEU A 5 25.52 -11.89 -13.67
CA LEU A 5 24.66 -11.64 -12.51
C LEU A 5 24.18 -12.96 -11.93
N ILE A 6 24.26 -13.11 -10.61
CA ILE A 6 23.56 -14.14 -9.86
C ILE A 6 22.39 -13.47 -9.17
N ILE A 7 21.16 -13.85 -9.52
CA ILE A 7 19.94 -13.23 -9.00
C ILE A 7 19.25 -14.21 -8.06
N GLU A 8 19.11 -13.83 -6.79
CA GLU A 8 18.26 -14.54 -5.82
C GLU A 8 16.91 -13.82 -5.76
N ALA A 9 15.89 -14.43 -6.38
CA ALA A 9 14.56 -13.85 -6.50
C ALA A 9 13.62 -14.36 -5.40
N LYS A 10 12.86 -13.45 -4.78
CA LYS A 10 11.83 -13.74 -3.77
C LYS A 10 10.48 -13.23 -4.23
N ILE A 11 9.44 -14.04 -4.01
CA ILE A 11 8.04 -13.65 -4.20
C ILE A 11 7.51 -13.13 -2.86
N GLY A 12 6.74 -12.03 -2.89
CA GLY A 12 6.22 -11.36 -1.71
C GLY A 12 7.18 -10.36 -1.06
N TRP A 13 6.80 -9.88 0.12
CA TRP A 13 7.56 -8.95 0.96
C TRP A 13 8.64 -9.68 1.76
N VAL A 14 9.57 -10.34 1.07
CA VAL A 14 10.67 -11.07 1.70
C VAL A 14 11.97 -10.72 0.99
N LEU A 15 13.00 -10.36 1.75
CA LEU A 15 14.37 -10.27 1.26
C LEU A 15 15.10 -11.60 1.46
N PRO A 16 16.04 -11.96 0.57
CA PRO A 16 16.87 -13.13 0.79
C PRO A 16 17.74 -12.95 2.04
N THR A 17 17.90 -14.02 2.81
CA THR A 17 18.74 -13.99 4.02
C THR A 17 20.23 -14.01 3.67
N ALA A 18 21.08 -13.56 4.61
CA ALA A 18 22.53 -13.65 4.46
C ALA A 18 23.00 -15.08 4.15
N ASP A 19 22.39 -16.10 4.78
CA ASP A 19 22.69 -17.50 4.53
C ASP A 19 22.33 -17.94 3.11
N GLN A 20 21.17 -17.51 2.59
CA GLN A 20 20.78 -17.79 1.20
C GLN A 20 21.77 -17.17 0.22
N LEU A 21 22.15 -15.91 0.45
CA LEU A 21 23.12 -15.19 -0.38
C LEU A 21 24.53 -15.79 -0.28
N ASN A 22 24.92 -16.26 0.91
CA ASN A 22 26.25 -16.83 1.16
C ASN A 22 26.52 -18.11 0.37
N LYS A 23 25.47 -18.86 0.01
CA LYS A 23 25.60 -20.05 -0.86
C LYS A 23 26.27 -19.73 -2.20
N TYR A 24 26.16 -18.50 -2.69
CA TYR A 24 26.70 -18.10 -3.99
C TYR A 24 28.07 -17.43 -3.92
N ARG A 25 28.58 -17.10 -2.73
CA ARG A 25 29.84 -16.34 -2.53
C ARG A 25 31.05 -17.00 -3.19
N HIS A 26 31.10 -18.34 -3.20
CA HIS A 26 32.19 -19.08 -3.86
C HIS A 26 32.23 -18.85 -5.38
N ARG A 27 31.09 -18.54 -6.02
CA ARG A 27 31.00 -18.26 -7.45
C ARG A 27 31.52 -16.87 -7.79
N LEU A 28 31.34 -15.90 -6.89
CA LEU A 28 31.87 -14.54 -7.03
C LEU A 28 33.41 -14.53 -7.03
N LYS A 29 34.05 -15.43 -6.27
CA LYS A 29 35.51 -15.53 -6.21
C LYS A 29 36.14 -16.02 -7.53
N LYS A 30 35.40 -16.80 -8.33
CA LYS A 30 35.89 -17.33 -9.61
C LYS A 30 35.91 -16.29 -10.73
N ASN A 31 35.05 -15.27 -10.65
CA ASN A 31 35.00 -14.21 -11.65
C ASN A 31 34.69 -12.86 -10.97
N LYS A 32 35.69 -11.97 -10.92
CA LYS A 32 35.59 -10.64 -10.28
C LYS A 32 34.50 -9.74 -10.88
N GLN A 33 34.00 -10.04 -12.07
CA GLN A 33 32.92 -9.28 -12.72
C GLN A 33 31.52 -9.84 -12.39
N THR A 34 31.42 -10.93 -11.62
CA THR A 34 30.13 -11.47 -11.20
C THR A 34 29.57 -10.67 -10.02
N LYS A 35 28.32 -10.22 -10.11
CA LYS A 35 27.62 -9.53 -9.02
C LYS A 35 26.46 -10.37 -8.48
N LEU A 36 26.24 -10.29 -7.17
CA LEU A 36 25.06 -10.87 -6.52
C LEU A 36 23.96 -9.81 -6.48
N VAL A 37 22.76 -10.18 -6.88
CA VAL A 37 21.60 -9.28 -6.91
C VAL A 37 20.43 -9.94 -6.21
N ALA A 38 19.79 -9.23 -5.29
CA ALA A 38 18.51 -9.63 -4.71
C ALA A 38 17.36 -9.04 -5.55
N LEU A 39 16.32 -9.83 -5.79
CA LEU A 39 15.13 -9.41 -6.52
C LEU A 39 13.88 -9.65 -5.66
N SER A 40 13.14 -8.59 -5.32
CA SER A 40 11.92 -8.70 -4.49
C SER A 40 10.88 -7.60 -4.75
N GLN A 41 9.80 -7.58 -3.97
CA GLN A 41 8.75 -6.55 -4.06
C GLN A 41 9.06 -5.27 -3.27
N TYR A 42 10.11 -5.25 -2.44
CA TYR A 42 10.51 -4.08 -1.67
C TYR A 42 10.99 -2.91 -2.55
N THR A 43 11.01 -1.71 -1.97
CA THR A 43 11.64 -0.55 -2.62
C THR A 43 13.16 -0.63 -2.53
N GLN A 44 13.85 0.13 -3.39
CA GLN A 44 15.31 0.20 -3.39
C GLN A 44 15.85 0.68 -2.03
N GLU A 45 15.17 1.65 -1.41
CA GLU A 45 15.54 2.26 -0.13
C GLU A 45 15.39 1.25 1.02
N TYR A 46 14.34 0.43 1.00
CA TYR A 46 14.18 -0.60 2.03
C TYR A 46 15.25 -1.68 1.89
N ALA A 47 15.53 -2.12 0.66
CA ALA A 47 16.52 -3.14 0.40
C ALA A 47 17.95 -2.69 0.76
N SER A 48 18.32 -1.44 0.48
CA SER A 48 19.65 -0.91 0.81
C SER A 48 19.90 -0.83 2.32
N LEU A 49 18.85 -0.70 3.14
CA LEU A 49 18.97 -0.72 4.60
C LEU A 49 19.14 -2.12 5.20
N HIS A 50 18.75 -3.17 4.49
CA HIS A 50 18.67 -4.54 5.03
C HIS A 50 19.59 -5.54 4.33
N LEU A 51 20.05 -5.23 3.12
CA LEU A 51 21.04 -6.03 2.39
C LEU A 51 22.44 -5.48 2.62
N SER A 52 23.43 -6.35 2.52
CA SER A 52 24.83 -5.94 2.54
C SER A 52 25.15 -5.07 1.31
N ASN A 53 26.01 -4.07 1.49
CA ASN A 53 26.37 -3.08 0.46
C ASN A 53 26.97 -3.69 -0.83
N ASP A 54 27.44 -4.93 -0.77
CA ASP A 54 28.01 -5.67 -1.89
C ASP A 54 26.97 -6.50 -2.67
N VAL A 55 25.69 -6.42 -2.29
CA VAL A 55 24.56 -7.06 -2.96
C VAL A 55 23.76 -5.98 -3.68
N GLY A 56 23.71 -6.08 -5.01
CA GLY A 56 22.83 -5.24 -5.82
C GLY A 56 21.36 -5.56 -5.53
N TYR A 57 20.47 -4.62 -5.87
CA TYR A 57 19.04 -4.84 -5.72
C TYR A 57 18.29 -4.47 -6.99
N LEU A 58 17.28 -5.26 -7.32
CA LEU A 58 16.28 -4.97 -8.33
C LEU A 58 14.90 -5.20 -7.71
N SER A 59 13.94 -4.35 -8.04
CA SER A 59 12.55 -4.63 -7.70
C SER A 59 11.84 -5.34 -8.86
N TRP A 60 10.83 -6.14 -8.53
CA TRP A 60 9.93 -6.70 -9.56
C TRP A 60 9.28 -5.62 -10.42
N LYS A 61 9.05 -4.42 -9.86
CA LYS A 61 8.58 -3.25 -10.61
C LYS A 61 9.58 -2.83 -11.70
N ASN A 62 10.89 -2.83 -11.41
CA ASN A 62 11.91 -2.52 -12.42
C ASN A 62 11.92 -3.57 -13.54
N ILE A 63 11.82 -4.85 -13.20
CA ILE A 63 11.76 -5.92 -14.20
C ILE A 63 10.54 -5.76 -15.11
N MET A 64 9.38 -5.44 -14.53
CA MET A 64 8.15 -5.18 -15.29
C MET A 64 8.32 -4.03 -16.28
N GLU A 65 8.99 -2.94 -15.87
CA GLU A 65 9.26 -1.79 -16.74
C GLU A 65 10.20 -2.16 -17.90
N VAL A 66 11.26 -2.91 -17.62
CA VAL A 66 12.17 -3.42 -18.66
C VAL A 66 11.42 -4.30 -19.66
N CYS A 67 10.56 -5.20 -19.20
CA CYS A 67 9.77 -6.06 -20.08
C CYS A 67 8.79 -5.26 -20.94
N LYS A 68 8.11 -4.24 -20.38
CA LYS A 68 7.21 -3.36 -21.13
C LYS A 68 7.95 -2.56 -22.19
N ASN A 69 9.12 -2.01 -21.86
CA ASN A 69 9.95 -1.29 -22.80
C ASN A 69 10.40 -2.22 -23.95
N ALA A 70 10.89 -3.41 -23.62
CA ALA A 70 11.28 -4.41 -24.61
C ALA A 70 10.11 -4.80 -25.53
N TYR A 71 8.90 -4.95 -24.97
CA TYR A 71 7.69 -5.25 -25.74
C TYR A 71 7.35 -4.15 -26.74
N THR A 72 7.50 -2.88 -26.34
CA THR A 72 7.27 -1.74 -27.24
C THR A 72 8.34 -1.60 -28.32
N SER A 73 9.60 -1.97 -28.03
CA SER A 73 10.72 -1.79 -28.96
C SER A 73 10.90 -2.94 -29.95
N THR A 74 10.44 -4.14 -29.63
CA THR A 74 10.57 -5.28 -30.56
C THR A 74 9.51 -5.22 -31.67
N SER A 75 9.90 -5.62 -32.87
CA SER A 75 9.00 -5.80 -34.02
C SER A 75 8.63 -7.27 -34.25
N ALA A 76 9.33 -8.22 -33.62
CA ALA A 76 9.12 -9.64 -33.81
C ALA A 76 7.88 -10.14 -33.05
N LEU A 77 6.92 -10.76 -33.77
CA LEU A 77 5.66 -11.24 -33.18
C LEU A 77 5.89 -12.29 -32.08
N THR A 78 6.85 -13.19 -32.27
CA THR A 78 7.18 -14.23 -31.29
C THR A 78 7.75 -13.64 -29.99
N GLU A 79 8.62 -12.63 -30.09
CA GLU A 79 9.15 -11.93 -28.92
C GLU A 79 8.04 -11.17 -28.18
N LYS A 80 7.15 -10.49 -28.92
CA LYS A 80 5.97 -9.84 -28.34
C LYS A 80 5.10 -10.83 -27.59
N PHE A 81 4.85 -12.00 -28.17
CA PHE A 81 4.06 -13.05 -27.51
C PHE A 81 4.68 -13.46 -26.17
N TYR A 82 5.97 -13.83 -26.15
CA TYR A 82 6.62 -14.24 -24.91
C TYR A 82 6.74 -13.12 -23.87
N LEU A 83 7.03 -11.89 -24.32
CA LEU A 83 7.07 -10.73 -23.44
C LEU A 83 5.69 -10.45 -22.84
N ASN A 84 4.62 -10.58 -23.62
CA ASN A 84 3.25 -10.41 -23.13
C ASN A 84 2.86 -11.51 -22.12
N GLU A 85 3.18 -12.78 -22.41
CA GLU A 85 2.96 -13.90 -21.48
C GLU A 85 3.73 -13.69 -20.17
N PHE A 86 4.98 -13.25 -20.26
CA PHE A 86 5.80 -12.99 -19.08
C PHE A 86 5.34 -11.78 -18.28
N ILE A 87 4.96 -10.67 -18.93
CA ILE A 87 4.32 -9.51 -18.29
C ILE A 87 3.03 -9.93 -17.60
N THR A 88 2.21 -10.74 -18.26
CA THR A 88 0.93 -11.25 -17.72
C THR A 88 1.16 -12.18 -16.54
N TYR A 89 2.21 -12.98 -16.57
CA TYR A 89 2.62 -13.80 -15.43
C TYR A 89 3.09 -12.93 -14.27
N LEU A 90 4.05 -12.02 -14.51
CA LEU A 90 4.61 -11.15 -13.49
C LEU A 90 3.58 -10.20 -12.87
N SER A 91 2.59 -9.73 -13.63
CA SER A 91 1.54 -8.85 -13.12
C SER A 91 0.68 -9.51 -12.04
N LYS A 92 0.52 -10.84 -12.08
CA LYS A 92 -0.14 -11.61 -11.03
C LYS A 92 0.56 -11.47 -9.68
N PHE A 93 1.88 -11.29 -9.67
CA PHE A 93 2.69 -11.14 -8.46
C PHE A 93 2.93 -9.68 -8.05
N ILE A 94 2.77 -8.72 -8.97
CA ILE A 94 3.17 -7.31 -8.76
C ILE A 94 1.97 -6.36 -8.66
N SER A 95 0.96 -6.55 -9.52
CA SER A 95 -0.16 -5.61 -9.69
C SER A 95 -1.48 -6.14 -9.12
N MET A 96 -1.63 -7.46 -9.00
CA MET A 96 -2.92 -8.08 -8.70
C MET A 96 -3.31 -8.05 -7.22
N GLU A 97 -2.37 -7.90 -6.29
CA GLU A 97 -2.67 -8.01 -4.86
C GLU A 97 -3.04 -6.69 -4.17
N ARG A 98 -2.72 -5.50 -4.73
CA ARG A 98 -3.09 -4.24 -4.07
C ARG A 98 -4.19 -3.48 -4.80
N GLU A 99 -4.07 -3.14 -6.09
CA GLU A 99 -5.08 -2.31 -6.79
C GLU A 99 -6.45 -2.98 -6.95
N LEU A 100 -6.49 -4.31 -6.99
CA LEU A 100 -7.74 -5.09 -7.03
C LEU A 100 -8.24 -5.51 -5.64
N MET A 101 -7.47 -5.22 -4.58
CA MET A 101 -7.91 -5.60 -3.24
C MET A 101 -9.06 -4.71 -2.80
N ASN A 102 -10.18 -5.38 -2.54
CA ASN A 102 -11.38 -4.83 -1.92
C ASN A 102 -11.15 -4.64 -0.42
N VAL A 103 -10.02 -4.06 -0.01
CA VAL A 103 -9.65 -3.88 1.39
C VAL A 103 -9.66 -2.40 1.74
N ALA A 104 -10.37 -2.07 2.80
CA ALA A 104 -10.53 -0.72 3.31
C ALA A 104 -9.72 -0.51 4.59
N TYR A 105 -9.05 0.64 4.69
CA TYR A 105 -8.45 1.08 5.93
C TYR A 105 -9.52 1.79 6.78
N CYS A 106 -9.91 1.14 7.87
CA CYS A 106 -10.97 1.61 8.76
C CYS A 106 -10.41 2.53 9.85
N VAL A 107 -10.90 3.76 9.88
CA VAL A 107 -10.48 4.83 10.80
C VAL A 107 -11.66 5.41 11.56
N VAL A 108 -11.37 5.98 12.73
CA VAL A 108 -12.37 6.66 13.55
C VAL A 108 -12.34 8.14 13.29
N LEU A 109 -13.51 8.72 13.08
CA LEU A 109 -13.67 10.16 12.98
C LEU A 109 -14.21 10.71 14.30
N SER A 110 -13.62 11.81 14.78
CA SER A 110 -14.15 12.56 15.92
C SER A 110 -15.15 13.62 15.46
N SER A 111 -16.19 13.86 16.26
CA SER A 111 -17.06 15.04 16.16
C SER A 111 -16.39 16.31 16.70
N ASP A 112 -15.24 16.18 17.37
CA ASP A 112 -14.50 17.32 17.90
C ASP A 112 -13.87 18.14 16.76
N LYS A 113 -13.75 19.43 17.03
CA LYS A 113 -13.04 20.37 16.16
C LYS A 113 -11.62 20.54 16.65
N ALA A 114 -10.66 20.52 15.73
CA ALA A 114 -9.29 20.87 16.07
C ALA A 114 -9.21 22.38 16.41
N PRO A 115 -8.28 22.82 17.29
CA PRO A 115 -8.15 24.24 17.63
C PRO A 115 -7.93 25.19 16.44
N TYR A 116 -7.47 24.64 15.31
CA TYR A 116 -7.16 25.34 14.07
C TYR A 116 -8.22 25.13 12.96
N SER A 117 -9.41 24.61 13.29
CA SER A 117 -10.47 24.32 12.31
C SER A 117 -11.87 24.57 12.86
N ASP A 118 -12.73 25.12 12.02
CA ASP A 118 -14.16 25.32 12.31
C ASP A 118 -15.02 24.08 11.98
N ILE A 119 -14.41 23.05 11.40
CA ILE A 119 -15.07 21.82 10.99
C ILE A 119 -14.51 20.62 11.76
N SER A 120 -15.35 19.62 12.00
CA SER A 120 -14.93 18.36 12.62
C SER A 120 -14.27 17.42 11.61
N PHE A 121 -13.61 16.36 12.08
CA PHE A 121 -13.11 15.31 11.18
C PHE A 121 -14.23 14.59 10.43
N ILE A 122 -15.43 14.52 11.02
CA ILE A 122 -16.63 14.02 10.33
C ILE A 122 -17.00 14.96 9.18
N ASP A 123 -16.99 16.27 9.41
CA ASP A 123 -17.32 17.26 8.38
C ASP A 123 -16.35 17.22 7.20
N VAL A 124 -15.04 17.02 7.46
CA VAL A 124 -14.03 16.87 6.40
C VAL A 124 -14.41 15.76 5.41
N VAL A 125 -14.89 14.62 5.92
CA VAL A 125 -15.30 13.50 5.07
C VAL A 125 -16.69 13.71 4.45
N GLU A 126 -17.68 14.07 5.27
CA GLU A 126 -19.08 14.09 4.85
C GLU A 126 -19.44 15.32 4.01
N LYS A 127 -18.80 16.48 4.25
CA LYS A 127 -19.08 17.73 3.51
C LYS A 127 -18.08 18.01 2.40
N HIS A 128 -16.82 17.60 2.56
CA HIS A 128 -15.75 17.94 1.62
C HIS A 128 -15.25 16.75 0.79
N ASN A 129 -15.74 15.52 1.04
CA ASN A 129 -15.34 14.30 0.30
C ASN A 129 -13.82 14.10 0.24
N VAL A 130 -13.12 14.48 1.31
CA VAL A 130 -11.68 14.28 1.45
C VAL A 130 -11.37 13.64 2.79
N TYR A 131 -10.20 13.07 2.91
CA TYR A 131 -9.65 12.66 4.21
C TYR A 131 -8.15 12.86 4.21
N PHE A 132 -7.54 13.02 5.38
CA PHE A 132 -6.10 13.18 5.48
C PHE A 132 -5.52 12.43 6.66
N TYR A 133 -4.25 12.08 6.56
CA TYR A 133 -3.49 11.48 7.66
C TYR A 133 -1.98 11.72 7.51
N PRO A 134 -1.21 11.73 8.61
CA PRO A 134 0.21 12.07 8.57
C PRO A 134 1.05 10.98 7.93
N TYR A 135 2.13 11.39 7.26
CA TYR A 135 3.14 10.50 6.69
C TYR A 135 4.08 9.96 7.79
N GLU A 136 3.59 9.02 8.59
CA GLU A 136 4.30 8.50 9.79
C GLU A 136 4.22 6.98 9.94
N LYS A 137 5.09 6.41 10.80
CA LYS A 137 5.28 4.96 11.02
C LYS A 137 4.00 4.17 11.36
N ASN A 138 3.02 4.80 12.00
CA ASN A 138 1.77 4.16 12.44
C ASN A 138 0.59 4.41 11.50
N TRP A 139 0.85 4.89 10.29
CA TRP A 139 -0.12 5.10 9.23
C TRP A 139 0.31 4.35 7.96
N PRO A 140 -0.62 4.06 7.03
CA PRO A 140 -0.24 3.48 5.75
C PRO A 140 0.80 4.34 5.03
N ASN A 141 1.95 3.77 4.71
CA ASN A 141 3.05 4.45 4.01
C ASN A 141 2.73 4.78 2.53
N LYS A 142 1.61 4.24 2.04
CA LYS A 142 0.99 4.53 0.75
C LYS A 142 -0.52 4.68 0.96
N PRO A 143 -1.21 5.53 0.17
CA PRO A 143 -2.66 5.68 0.21
C PRO A 143 -3.37 4.32 0.07
N PRO A 144 -4.35 4.01 0.94
CA PRO A 144 -5.25 2.88 0.75
C PRO A 144 -6.11 3.04 -0.51
N ASN A 145 -6.58 1.94 -1.09
CA ASN A 145 -7.56 2.01 -2.19
C ASN A 145 -8.95 2.42 -1.70
N TYR A 146 -9.30 2.02 -0.49
CA TYR A 146 -10.57 2.31 0.14
C TYR A 146 -10.34 2.76 1.58
N MET A 147 -11.15 3.71 2.01
CA MET A 147 -11.25 4.16 3.38
C MET A 147 -12.60 3.74 3.94
N ALA A 148 -12.62 3.27 5.17
CA ALA A 148 -13.84 3.01 5.92
C ALA A 148 -13.90 3.94 7.13
N PHE A 149 -15.02 4.62 7.32
CA PHE A 149 -15.17 5.62 8.37
C PHE A 149 -16.16 5.12 9.42
N ARG A 150 -15.73 5.13 10.68
CA ARG A 150 -16.59 4.80 11.82
C ARG A 150 -16.62 5.97 12.81
N TYR A 151 -17.78 6.18 13.41
CA TYR A 151 -17.97 7.12 14.51
C TYR A 151 -19.26 6.75 15.25
N ASN A 152 -19.38 7.21 16.50
CA ASN A 152 -20.49 6.84 17.39
C ASN A 152 -20.67 5.31 17.53
N GLY A 153 -19.55 4.58 17.59
CA GLY A 153 -19.53 3.13 17.82
C GLY A 153 -19.94 2.25 16.62
N VAL A 154 -20.16 2.83 15.44
CA VAL A 154 -20.64 2.11 14.26
C VAL A 154 -19.91 2.52 12.98
N LEU A 155 -19.82 1.60 12.02
CA LEU A 155 -19.41 1.90 10.64
C LEU A 155 -20.45 2.81 9.98
N LYS A 156 -19.99 3.80 9.22
CA LYS A 156 -20.85 4.83 8.61
C LYS A 156 -20.77 4.83 7.10
N SER A 157 -19.57 4.81 6.55
CA SER A 157 -19.36 4.80 5.10
C SER A 157 -18.07 4.09 4.74
N ILE A 158 -18.04 3.52 3.54
CA ILE A 158 -16.84 3.04 2.85
C ILE A 158 -16.72 3.86 1.57
N ARG A 159 -15.54 4.41 1.29
CA ARG A 159 -15.30 5.29 0.13
C ARG A 159 -14.04 4.86 -0.59
N LYS A 160 -14.10 4.83 -1.92
CA LYS A 160 -12.92 4.61 -2.77
C LYS A 160 -12.03 5.84 -2.71
N VAL A 161 -10.72 5.66 -2.64
CA VAL A 161 -9.76 6.74 -2.87
C VAL A 161 -9.59 6.89 -4.37
N THR A 162 -9.96 8.04 -4.91
CA THR A 162 -9.90 8.32 -6.36
C THR A 162 -8.61 8.98 -6.77
N ASP A 163 -8.03 9.79 -5.88
CA ASP A 163 -6.73 10.44 -6.07
C ASP A 163 -6.10 10.77 -4.71
N TYR A 164 -4.83 11.17 -4.70
CA TYR A 164 -4.16 11.66 -3.50
C TYR A 164 -3.04 12.65 -3.81
N ARG A 165 -2.73 13.50 -2.83
CA ARG A 165 -1.61 14.45 -2.88
C ARG A 165 -0.88 14.46 -1.55
N ILE A 166 0.40 14.81 -1.56
CA ILE A 166 1.15 15.09 -0.34
C ILE A 166 1.13 16.59 -0.12
N ILE A 167 0.68 17.00 1.06
CA ILE A 167 0.52 18.41 1.42
C ILE A 167 1.31 18.73 2.70
N ASP A 168 1.79 19.96 2.77
CA ASP A 168 2.44 20.51 3.96
C ASP A 168 1.42 21.27 4.84
N TYR A 169 0.33 21.79 4.26
CA TYR A 169 -0.66 22.61 4.95
C TYR A 169 -2.11 22.22 4.61
N LEU A 170 -2.93 21.94 5.62
CA LEU A 170 -4.34 21.57 5.43
C LEU A 170 -5.24 22.74 5.00
N HIS A 171 -4.98 23.95 5.50
CA HIS A 171 -5.81 25.12 5.22
C HIS A 171 -5.80 25.52 3.74
N GLU A 172 -4.76 25.12 2.99
CA GLU A 172 -4.68 25.33 1.55
C GLU A 172 -5.60 24.40 0.75
N ALA A 173 -5.97 23.25 1.33
CA ALA A 173 -6.67 22.19 0.62
C ALA A 173 -8.07 21.89 1.15
N ILE A 174 -8.38 22.22 2.40
CA ILE A 174 -9.66 21.88 3.04
C ILE A 174 -10.35 23.17 3.53
N PRO A 175 -11.43 23.60 2.85
CA PRO A 175 -12.23 24.73 3.32
C PRO A 175 -12.71 24.52 4.76
N GLY A 176 -12.55 25.52 5.62
CA GLY A 176 -12.92 25.43 7.05
C GLY A 176 -11.78 25.01 7.99
N VAL A 177 -10.59 24.72 7.46
CA VAL A 177 -9.34 24.69 8.25
C VAL A 177 -8.69 26.08 8.15
N ILE A 178 -8.46 26.73 9.29
CA ILE A 178 -8.26 28.19 9.35
C ILE A 178 -6.86 28.55 9.86
N GLY A 179 -6.25 27.69 10.67
CA GLY A 179 -4.91 27.92 11.20
C GLY A 179 -3.79 27.33 10.35
N LYS A 180 -2.62 27.99 10.36
CA LYS A 180 -1.34 27.36 10.03
C LYS A 180 -1.01 26.36 11.13
N SER A 181 -1.51 25.15 11.02
CA SER A 181 -1.02 24.04 11.82
C SER A 181 0.42 23.74 11.38
N GLU A 182 1.41 23.84 12.27
CA GLU A 182 2.75 23.29 12.05
C GLU A 182 2.62 21.78 11.86
N MET A 183 2.44 21.37 10.62
CA MET A 183 2.17 19.97 10.29
C MET A 183 3.38 19.39 9.59
N ARG A 184 3.69 18.16 9.98
CA ARG A 184 4.52 17.26 9.18
C ARG A 184 3.78 16.94 7.86
N LYS A 185 4.46 16.37 6.87
CA LYS A 185 3.82 15.98 5.60
C LYS A 185 2.60 15.08 5.82
N HIS A 186 1.50 15.36 5.14
CA HIS A 186 0.26 14.55 5.17
C HIS A 186 -0.08 14.01 3.80
N PHE A 187 -0.72 12.85 3.76
CA PHE A 187 -1.53 12.46 2.61
C PHE A 187 -2.88 13.14 2.71
N LEU A 188 -3.29 13.80 1.62
CA LEU A 188 -4.65 14.22 1.37
C LEU A 188 -5.25 13.28 0.32
N LEU A 189 -6.37 12.65 0.66
CA LEU A 189 -7.08 11.70 -0.17
C LEU A 189 -8.34 12.34 -0.73
N GLU A 190 -8.55 12.22 -2.03
CA GLU A 190 -9.83 12.49 -2.65
C GLU A 190 -10.70 11.23 -2.59
N LEU A 191 -11.93 11.39 -2.12
CA LEU A 191 -12.83 10.27 -1.88
C LEU A 191 -13.95 10.26 -2.92
N GLY A 192 -14.21 9.08 -3.47
CA GLY A 192 -15.35 8.82 -4.32
C GLY A 192 -16.67 8.75 -3.54
N PRO A 193 -17.75 8.36 -4.25
CA PRO A 193 -19.08 8.20 -3.68
C PRO A 193 -19.10 7.26 -2.47
N GLU A 194 -20.03 7.53 -1.56
CA GLU A 194 -20.23 6.69 -0.38
C GLU A 194 -20.88 5.34 -0.71
N MET A 195 -20.32 4.28 -0.13
CA MET A 195 -20.96 2.98 0.01
C MET A 195 -21.40 2.81 1.47
N LYS A 196 -22.71 2.71 1.69
CA LYS A 196 -23.31 2.56 3.02
C LYS A 196 -23.64 1.09 3.29
N PRO A 197 -23.36 0.57 4.50
CA PRO A 197 -23.84 -0.76 4.87
C PRO A 197 -25.37 -0.75 4.96
N HIS A 198 -26.01 -1.84 4.51
CA HIS A 198 -27.47 -1.98 4.55
C HIS A 198 -28.03 -2.26 5.95
N HIS A 199 -27.15 -2.54 6.92
CA HIS A 199 -27.47 -2.75 8.33
C HIS A 199 -26.44 -2.05 9.23
N GLN A 200 -26.75 -1.97 10.52
CA GLN A 200 -25.84 -1.38 11.49
C GLN A 200 -24.68 -2.34 11.80
N VAL A 201 -23.45 -1.90 11.54
CA VAL A 201 -22.22 -2.65 11.83
C VAL A 201 -21.52 -2.00 13.03
N ARG A 202 -21.57 -2.65 14.20
CA ARG A 202 -21.03 -2.11 15.47
C ARG A 202 -19.54 -2.37 15.62
N ASN A 203 -18.85 -1.65 16.50
CA ASN A 203 -17.43 -1.90 16.79
C ASN A 203 -17.12 -3.37 17.20
N GLY A 204 -17.95 -3.96 18.07
CA GLY A 204 -17.76 -5.33 18.54
C GLY A 204 -16.63 -5.52 19.56
N GLY A 205 -16.29 -4.50 20.35
CA GLY A 205 -15.28 -4.61 21.42
C GLY A 205 -13.83 -4.37 20.98
N ILE A 206 -13.60 -3.71 19.84
CA ILE A 206 -12.31 -3.12 19.46
C ILE A 206 -12.03 -1.84 20.26
N TYR A 207 -10.76 -1.45 20.42
CA TYR A 207 -10.43 -0.19 21.09
C TYR A 207 -11.01 1.01 20.33
N ASN A 208 -11.46 2.02 21.06
CA ASN A 208 -12.14 3.17 20.46
C ASN A 208 -11.27 3.91 19.43
N SER A 209 -9.96 3.99 19.62
CA SER A 209 -9.01 4.61 18.70
C SER A 209 -8.38 3.64 17.69
N GLN A 210 -8.73 2.35 17.71
CA GLN A 210 -8.09 1.35 16.87
C GLN A 210 -8.39 1.60 15.38
N ARG A 211 -7.33 1.63 14.59
CA ARG A 211 -7.39 1.62 13.12
C ARG A 211 -7.05 0.21 12.64
N LEU A 212 -7.72 -0.24 11.59
CA LEU A 212 -7.73 -1.65 11.22
C LEU A 212 -8.05 -1.82 9.74
N TRP A 213 -7.58 -2.92 9.17
CA TRP A 213 -7.87 -3.27 7.80
C TRP A 213 -9.01 -4.29 7.75
N CYS A 214 -9.99 -4.07 6.88
CA CYS A 214 -11.07 -5.03 6.63
C CYS A 214 -11.37 -5.12 5.14
N THR A 215 -11.69 -6.32 4.64
CA THR A 215 -12.29 -6.43 3.31
C THR A 215 -13.67 -5.76 3.28
N ILE A 216 -14.03 -5.13 2.18
CA ILE A 216 -15.30 -4.42 2.00
C ILE A 216 -16.46 -5.38 2.16
N ASP A 217 -16.37 -6.59 1.61
CA ASP A 217 -17.45 -7.57 1.71
C ASP A 217 -17.71 -7.97 3.18
N THR A 218 -16.67 -8.08 4.02
CA THR A 218 -16.87 -8.38 5.44
C THR A 218 -17.46 -7.20 6.20
N LEU A 219 -17.04 -5.98 5.89
CA LEU A 219 -17.67 -4.76 6.42
C LEU A 219 -19.14 -4.63 6.03
N LEU A 220 -19.54 -5.14 4.86
CA LEU A 220 -20.92 -5.08 4.37
C LEU A 220 -21.80 -6.26 4.80
N THR A 221 -21.23 -7.33 5.37
CA THR A 221 -21.97 -8.56 5.73
C THR A 221 -21.92 -8.93 7.20
N CYS A 222 -20.87 -8.55 7.93
CA CYS A 222 -20.73 -8.89 9.35
C CYS A 222 -21.55 -7.95 10.24
N ASN A 223 -21.89 -8.40 11.46
CA ASN A 223 -22.61 -7.58 12.43
C ASN A 223 -21.67 -6.62 13.17
N THR A 224 -20.38 -6.96 13.24
CA THR A 224 -19.38 -6.10 13.88
C THR A 224 -18.09 -5.91 13.07
N ILE A 225 -17.43 -4.79 13.30
CA ILE A 225 -16.11 -4.46 12.72
C ILE A 225 -15.04 -5.43 13.24
N LYS A 226 -15.14 -5.87 14.51
CA LYS A 226 -14.27 -6.91 15.06
C LYS A 226 -14.35 -8.19 14.23
N GLU A 227 -15.56 -8.70 13.99
CA GLU A 227 -15.78 -9.90 13.17
C GLU A 227 -15.24 -9.72 11.75
N ALA A 228 -15.51 -8.55 11.14
CA ALA A 228 -15.00 -8.24 9.80
C ALA A 228 -13.47 -8.28 9.74
N ARG A 229 -12.80 -7.70 10.74
CA ARG A 229 -11.33 -7.74 10.86
C ARG A 229 -10.82 -9.15 11.09
N ASP A 230 -11.42 -9.90 12.01
CA ASP A 230 -11.00 -11.26 12.33
C ASP A 230 -11.16 -12.21 11.12
N LEU A 231 -12.22 -12.02 10.30
CA LEU A 231 -12.39 -12.75 9.04
C LEU A 231 -11.42 -12.29 7.96
N THR A 232 -11.12 -10.99 7.90
CA THR A 232 -10.10 -10.46 6.99
C THR A 232 -8.73 -11.07 7.32
N ASP A 233 -8.31 -11.02 8.59
CA ASP A 233 -7.05 -11.62 9.05
C ASP A 233 -6.96 -13.11 8.69
N LYS A 234 -8.07 -13.86 8.78
CA LYS A 234 -8.13 -15.28 8.39
C LYS A 234 -7.97 -15.50 6.88
N ARG A 235 -8.45 -14.57 6.05
CA ARG A 235 -8.46 -14.70 4.58
C ARG A 235 -7.14 -14.29 3.95
N ILE A 236 -6.56 -13.18 4.42
CA ILE A 236 -5.39 -12.56 3.78
C ILE A 236 -4.15 -12.52 4.68
N GLY A 237 -4.25 -12.97 5.94
CA GLY A 237 -3.16 -12.92 6.91
C GLY A 237 -3.10 -11.59 7.68
N LYS A 238 -2.27 -11.51 8.73
CA LYS A 238 -2.18 -10.32 9.61
C LYS A 238 -1.18 -9.25 9.14
N ASP A 239 -0.24 -9.62 8.26
CA ASP A 239 0.92 -8.80 7.87
C ASP A 239 0.98 -8.51 6.36
N TRP A 240 -0.18 -8.42 5.72
CA TRP A 240 -0.29 -8.28 4.26
C TRP A 240 -0.10 -6.84 3.73
N TRP A 241 -0.13 -5.82 4.61
CA TRP A 241 -0.28 -4.41 4.26
C TRP A 241 1.00 -3.57 4.32
#